data_AF-A0A3M1YZS7-F1
#
_entry.id   AF-A0A3M1YZS7-F1
#
_cell.length_a   1.000
_cell.length_b   1.000
_cell.length_c   1.000
_cell.angle_alpha   90.00
_cell.angle_beta   90.00
_cell.angle_gamma   90.00
#
_symmetry.space_group_name_H-M   'P 1'
#
loop_
_entity.id
_entity.type
_entity.pdbx_description
1 polymer ?
#
loop_
_entity_poly.entity_id
_entity_poly.type
_entity_poly.pdbx_seq_one_letter_code
_entity_poly.pdbx_strand_id
1 'polypeptide(L)'
;MTTPFDDDFDTSFDDFDADFDEFDDDLGLEDDDFDTALERDDDADLEELQRRHQERTSHYMKVLNNRKNPVKQRREAAYWLGESGEPEAIPILKKAARNDPDKSVREAAIYALRQFKALQLALQGSPEEQDRVMELLENVVRGKMGRRLPVPLQRMYMIMGGLFASFLVLLLIGLIIPSGSSAPPITDVADLPTLVPQAVDTRLMAQQTRDALNTMRTLLTDDLITIQRQIDAVNTGNALTCPLPLNNPQPYVLDTTVAELAAFAPIVEQLNGVQADLMTLQAPFVEACNSGTPPPAETITQLTETLLRAQRALPDIQVALDDPNLIPAATAAAPEATPEPTVPPPTDTPVPTPTLDPAVVRTDLAQLQFIIDDVQAQRGAYSILNRYWNDAAQAGQTLGCREPQPVVPDNYVINERVAELYPDIETAAENVNLGLDLLRQGWDMFAQSCANNTLIQDAQLGLTVVSTAGQAFSTANDLLINQQP
;
A
#
# COMPACT_ATOMS: atom_id res chain seq x y z
N MET A 1 34.29 -12.39 46.32
CA MET A 1 34.98 -12.14 45.04
C MET A 1 35.20 -13.50 44.41
N THR A 2 34.16 -14.02 43.74
CA THR A 2 33.87 -13.91 42.30
C THR A 2 34.72 -14.90 41.49
N THR A 3 34.13 -16.08 41.31
CA THR A 3 34.56 -17.22 40.50
C THR A 3 33.55 -17.39 39.33
N PRO A 4 33.62 -18.44 38.49
CA PRO A 4 33.91 -18.30 37.08
C PRO A 4 32.71 -18.74 36.21
N PHE A 5 32.85 -18.52 34.91
CA PHE A 5 32.03 -19.14 33.88
C PHE A 5 32.16 -20.67 33.96
N ASP A 6 31.08 -21.35 34.30
CA ASP A 6 30.87 -22.77 34.04
C ASP A 6 29.46 -22.94 33.46
N ASP A 7 29.40 -23.74 32.40
CA ASP A 7 28.21 -24.26 31.74
C ASP A 7 27.34 -25.05 32.73
N ASP A 8 26.05 -24.73 32.79
CA ASP A 8 24.96 -25.64 33.15
C ASP A 8 23.64 -25.01 32.66
N PHE A 9 23.37 -25.16 31.37
CA PHE A 9 22.01 -25.04 30.84
C PHE A 9 21.33 -26.38 31.08
N ASP A 10 20.84 -26.56 32.30
CA ASP A 10 20.05 -27.73 32.67
C ASP A 10 18.70 -27.67 31.94
N THR A 11 18.56 -28.61 31.03
CA THR A 11 17.36 -28.97 30.30
C THR A 11 16.37 -29.62 31.27
N SER A 12 15.40 -28.84 31.72
CA SER A 12 14.13 -29.35 32.24
C SER A 12 13.00 -28.69 31.45
N PHE A 13 12.85 -29.11 30.19
CA PHE A 13 11.69 -28.84 29.35
C PHE A 13 10.91 -30.15 29.17
N ASP A 14 10.69 -30.86 30.27
CA ASP A 14 9.78 -31.99 30.38
C ASP A 14 8.70 -31.56 31.38
N ASP A 15 7.64 -30.97 30.84
CA ASP A 15 6.27 -30.89 31.38
C ASP A 15 5.52 -29.86 30.52
N PHE A 16 5.30 -30.21 29.25
CA PHE A 16 4.25 -29.60 28.45
C PHE A 16 3.12 -30.63 28.37
N ASP A 17 2.57 -30.96 29.54
CA ASP A 17 1.26 -31.57 29.61
C ASP A 17 0.23 -30.52 29.19
N ALA A 18 -0.57 -30.95 28.24
CA ALA A 18 -1.72 -30.25 27.74
C ALA A 18 -2.76 -30.16 28.85
N ASP A 19 -2.99 -28.94 29.36
CA ASP A 19 -4.24 -28.57 30.02
C ASP A 19 -4.60 -27.15 29.57
N PHE A 20 -5.22 -27.08 28.41
CA PHE A 20 -5.97 -25.90 27.95
C PHE A 20 -7.49 -26.18 28.03
N ASP A 21 -7.91 -27.01 28.98
CA ASP A 21 -9.34 -27.28 29.24
C ASP A 21 -9.74 -27.03 30.71
N GLU A 22 -8.85 -26.50 31.56
CA GLU A 22 -9.17 -26.27 33.00
C GLU A 22 -9.04 -24.79 33.38
N PHE A 23 -9.84 -23.93 32.75
CA PHE A 23 -10.05 -22.55 33.22
C PHE A 23 -11.50 -22.05 33.02
N ASP A 24 -12.47 -22.97 32.99
CA ASP A 24 -13.90 -22.63 32.79
C ASP A 24 -14.84 -23.03 33.95
N ASP A 25 -14.32 -23.48 35.10
CA ASP A 25 -15.17 -23.83 36.25
C ASP A 25 -15.01 -22.83 37.41
N ASP A 26 -15.70 -21.67 37.33
CA ASP A 26 -16.36 -21.03 38.50
C ASP A 26 -17.21 -19.83 38.06
N LEU A 27 -18.26 -20.08 37.26
CA LEU A 27 -19.40 -19.17 37.17
C LEU A 27 -20.65 -19.94 37.56
N GLY A 28 -20.81 -20.14 38.86
CA GLY A 28 -22.03 -20.65 39.46
C GLY A 28 -23.23 -19.76 39.16
N LEU A 29 -23.99 -20.13 38.12
CA LEU A 29 -25.36 -19.70 37.91
C LEU A 29 -26.21 -20.97 37.94
N GLU A 30 -26.93 -21.10 39.05
CA GLU A 30 -27.74 -22.25 39.44
C GLU A 30 -28.77 -22.64 38.37
N ASP A 31 -28.96 -23.95 38.24
CA ASP A 31 -29.95 -24.64 37.41
C ASP A 31 -31.38 -24.17 37.72
N ASP A 32 -32.20 -23.99 36.67
CA ASP A 32 -33.63 -24.23 36.76
C ASP A 32 -34.12 -24.87 35.45
N ASP A 33 -34.63 -26.10 35.61
CA ASP A 33 -35.25 -26.97 34.61
C ASP A 33 -36.32 -26.25 33.77
N PHE A 34 -36.29 -26.43 32.44
CA PHE A 34 -37.54 -26.67 31.72
C PHE A 34 -37.33 -27.32 30.34
N ASP A 35 -37.65 -28.61 30.25
CA ASP A 35 -37.97 -29.30 29.00
C ASP A 35 -39.08 -28.53 28.27
N THR A 36 -38.75 -27.78 27.22
CA THR A 36 -39.70 -27.51 26.15
C THR A 36 -38.97 -27.47 24.83
N ALA A 37 -39.21 -28.51 24.04
CA ALA A 37 -39.07 -28.45 22.60
C ALA A 37 -39.95 -27.29 22.09
N LEU A 38 -39.31 -26.17 21.77
CA LEU A 38 -39.88 -25.08 20.99
C LEU A 38 -38.88 -24.77 19.89
N GLU A 39 -39.41 -24.68 18.68
CA GLU A 39 -38.74 -24.19 17.47
C GLU A 39 -37.83 -23.02 17.84
N ARG A 40 -36.51 -23.24 17.83
CA ARG A 40 -35.54 -22.29 18.37
C ARG A 40 -35.30 -21.22 17.31
N ASP A 41 -35.82 -20.03 17.57
CA ASP A 41 -35.58 -18.83 16.77
C ASP A 41 -34.08 -18.58 16.63
N ASP A 42 -33.50 -18.89 15.46
CA ASP A 42 -32.06 -18.75 15.16
C ASP A 42 -31.56 -17.29 15.38
N ASP A 43 -32.47 -16.31 15.37
CA ASP A 43 -32.17 -14.89 15.59
C ASP A 43 -31.98 -14.53 17.08
N ALA A 44 -32.68 -15.20 18.01
CA ALA A 44 -32.52 -14.98 19.45
C ALA A 44 -31.14 -15.45 19.95
N ASP A 45 -30.53 -16.39 19.24
CA ASP A 45 -29.19 -16.91 19.54
C ASP A 45 -28.07 -15.97 19.12
N LEU A 46 -28.25 -15.23 18.03
CA LEU A 46 -27.25 -14.28 17.53
C LEU A 46 -27.11 -13.07 18.44
N GLU A 47 -28.21 -12.51 18.94
CA GLU A 47 -28.17 -11.39 19.89
C GLU A 47 -27.48 -11.78 21.20
N GLU A 48 -27.76 -12.99 21.71
CA GLU A 48 -27.12 -13.52 22.92
C GLU A 48 -25.63 -13.85 22.69
N LEU A 49 -25.26 -14.35 21.51
CA LEU A 49 -23.85 -14.54 21.13
C LEU A 49 -23.10 -13.21 21.03
N GLN A 50 -23.70 -12.19 20.42
CA GLN A 50 -23.13 -10.85 20.34
C GLN A 50 -22.96 -10.23 21.72
N ARG A 51 -23.96 -10.36 22.60
CA ARG A 51 -23.88 -9.88 23.99
C ARG A 51 -22.71 -10.52 24.74
N ARG A 52 -22.59 -11.85 24.67
CA ARG A 52 -21.47 -12.59 25.27
C ARG A 52 -20.11 -12.19 24.67
N HIS A 53 -20.06 -11.96 23.36
CA HIS A 53 -18.85 -11.49 22.68
C HIS A 53 -18.42 -10.11 23.19
N GLN A 54 -19.36 -9.16 23.27
CA GLN A 54 -19.12 -7.82 23.79
C GLN A 54 -18.68 -7.82 25.26
N GLU A 55 -19.29 -8.67 26.09
CA GLU A 55 -18.90 -8.85 27.49
C GLU A 55 -17.46 -9.37 27.62
N ARG A 56 -17.09 -10.36 26.80
CA ARG A 56 -15.71 -10.88 26.72
C ARG A 56 -14.73 -9.82 26.23
N THR A 57 -15.10 -9.04 25.23
CA THR A 57 -14.28 -7.92 24.73
C THR A 57 -14.04 -6.89 25.83
N SER A 58 -15.08 -6.47 26.55
CA SER A 58 -14.97 -5.56 27.69
C SER A 58 -14.07 -6.14 28.80
N HIS A 59 -14.21 -7.44 29.09
CA HIS A 59 -13.38 -8.13 30.06
C HIS A 59 -11.90 -8.11 29.67
N TYR A 60 -11.54 -8.55 28.45
CA TYR A 60 -10.15 -8.61 28.01
C TYR A 60 -9.51 -7.22 27.83
N MET A 61 -10.28 -6.19 27.46
CA MET A 61 -9.82 -4.81 27.50
C MET A 61 -9.45 -4.40 28.94
N LYS A 62 -10.30 -4.70 29.94
CA LYS A 62 -9.97 -4.44 31.36
C LYS A 62 -8.73 -5.22 31.80
N VAL A 63 -8.61 -6.48 31.38
CA VAL A 63 -7.46 -7.33 31.72
C VAL A 63 -6.15 -6.74 31.19
N LEU A 64 -6.13 -6.33 29.91
CA LEU A 64 -4.97 -5.75 29.26
C LEU A 64 -4.57 -4.38 29.86
N ASN A 65 -5.55 -3.54 30.21
CA ASN A 65 -5.28 -2.19 30.71
C ASN A 65 -4.74 -2.18 32.15
N ASN A 66 -5.11 -3.18 32.95
CA ASN A 66 -4.73 -3.25 34.35
C ASN A 66 -3.36 -3.90 34.54
N ARG A 67 -2.36 -3.06 34.79
CA ARG A 67 -0.96 -3.49 35.00
C ARG A 67 -0.75 -4.41 36.20
N LYS A 68 -1.72 -4.50 37.12
CA LYS A 68 -1.66 -5.44 38.26
C LYS A 68 -1.91 -6.89 37.85
N ASN A 69 -2.53 -7.12 36.69
CA ASN A 69 -2.77 -8.47 36.22
C ASN A 69 -1.45 -9.14 35.82
N PRO A 70 -1.30 -10.45 36.02
CA PRO A 70 -0.13 -11.20 35.57
C PRO A 70 0.22 -10.97 34.10
N VAL A 71 1.52 -10.98 33.79
CA VAL A 71 2.03 -10.81 32.42
C VAL A 71 1.37 -11.78 31.45
N LYS A 72 1.22 -13.05 31.85
CA LYS A 72 0.57 -14.11 31.06
C LYS A 72 -0.86 -13.70 30.65
N GLN A 73 -1.67 -13.25 31.60
CA GLN A 73 -3.06 -12.83 31.36
C GLN A 73 -3.16 -11.59 30.47
N ARG A 74 -2.30 -10.58 30.66
CA ARG A 74 -2.29 -9.39 29.79
C ARG A 74 -1.89 -9.75 28.35
N ARG A 75 -0.93 -10.66 28.20
CA ARG A 75 -0.49 -11.16 26.90
C ARG A 75 -1.61 -11.92 26.19
N GLU A 76 -2.28 -12.83 26.89
CA GLU A 76 -3.44 -13.57 26.38
C GLU A 76 -4.60 -12.65 26.03
N ALA A 77 -4.86 -11.63 26.84
CA ALA A 77 -5.86 -10.61 26.54
C ALA A 77 -5.54 -9.84 25.25
N ALA A 78 -4.29 -9.39 25.06
CA ALA A 78 -3.89 -8.70 23.83
C ALA A 78 -4.07 -9.57 22.59
N TYR A 79 -3.80 -10.86 22.73
CA TYR A 79 -3.94 -11.86 21.70
C TYR A 79 -5.40 -12.12 21.32
N TRP A 80 -6.24 -12.39 22.32
CA TRP A 80 -7.67 -12.61 22.13
C TRP A 80 -8.33 -11.40 21.47
N LEU A 81 -7.99 -10.17 21.90
CA LEU A 81 -8.52 -8.94 21.32
C LEU A 81 -8.12 -8.71 19.85
N GLY A 82 -6.99 -9.28 19.41
CA GLY A 82 -6.59 -9.25 17.99
C GLY A 82 -7.35 -10.28 17.16
N GLU A 83 -7.63 -11.45 17.74
CA GLU A 83 -8.35 -12.55 17.09
C GLU A 83 -9.86 -12.30 17.05
N SER A 84 -10.40 -11.54 18.00
CA SER A 84 -11.82 -11.17 18.03
C SER A 84 -12.20 -10.17 16.93
N GLY A 85 -11.22 -9.49 16.32
CA GLY A 85 -11.46 -8.53 15.24
C GLY A 85 -12.20 -7.26 15.69
N GLU A 86 -12.32 -7.01 17.00
CA GLU A 86 -13.11 -5.91 17.57
C GLU A 86 -12.38 -4.56 17.52
N PRO A 87 -12.82 -3.60 16.68
CA PRO A 87 -12.08 -2.35 16.46
C PRO A 87 -11.98 -1.47 17.72
N GLU A 88 -12.91 -1.61 18.67
CA GLU A 88 -12.90 -0.88 19.94
C GLU A 88 -11.65 -1.20 20.80
N ALA A 89 -11.00 -2.34 20.56
CA ALA A 89 -9.77 -2.74 21.25
C ALA A 89 -8.50 -2.02 20.71
N ILE A 90 -8.55 -1.40 19.52
CA ILE A 90 -7.38 -0.79 18.86
C ILE A 90 -6.67 0.25 19.74
N PRO A 91 -7.37 1.22 20.39
CA PRO A 91 -6.73 2.22 21.24
C PRO A 91 -5.97 1.60 22.42
N ILE A 92 -6.51 0.53 23.01
CA ILE A 92 -5.92 -0.11 24.18
C ILE A 92 -4.75 -1.01 23.81
N LEU A 93 -4.82 -1.68 22.66
CA LEU A 93 -3.71 -2.42 22.07
C LEU A 93 -2.56 -1.49 21.68
N LYS A 94 -2.85 -0.33 21.09
CA LYS A 94 -1.82 0.70 20.78
C LYS A 94 -1.14 1.22 22.04
N LYS A 95 -1.89 1.39 23.13
CA LYS A 95 -1.34 1.76 24.43
C LYS A 95 -0.45 0.66 25.00
N ALA A 96 -0.89 -0.60 24.95
CA ALA A 96 -0.13 -1.75 25.42
C ALA A 96 1.17 -1.95 24.61
N ALA A 97 1.10 -1.89 23.28
CA ALA A 97 2.25 -2.01 22.38
C ALA A 97 3.36 -0.97 22.68
N ARG A 98 2.98 0.23 23.10
CA ARG A 98 3.93 1.32 23.41
C ARG A 98 4.42 1.28 24.85
N ASN A 99 3.53 0.96 25.79
CA ASN A 99 3.73 1.32 27.20
C ASN A 99 3.59 0.13 28.18
N ASP A 100 3.34 -1.10 27.73
CA ASP A 100 3.37 -2.24 28.66
C ASP A 100 4.82 -2.48 29.13
N PRO A 101 5.05 -2.68 30.44
CA PRO A 101 6.40 -2.94 30.95
C PRO A 101 7.02 -4.21 30.38
N ASP A 102 6.20 -5.23 30.10
CA ASP A 102 6.68 -6.53 29.64
C ASP A 102 6.81 -6.58 28.11
N LYS A 103 7.94 -7.10 27.63
CA LYS A 103 8.23 -7.18 26.19
C LYS A 103 7.26 -8.10 25.46
N SER A 104 6.89 -9.24 26.06
CA SER A 104 6.02 -10.22 25.41
C SER A 104 4.58 -9.71 25.26
N VAL A 105 4.12 -8.86 26.19
CA VAL A 105 2.80 -8.19 26.08
C VAL A 105 2.83 -7.13 24.97
N ARG A 106 3.93 -6.37 24.83
CA ARG A 106 4.09 -5.42 23.71
C ARG A 106 4.07 -6.12 22.36
N GLU A 107 4.75 -7.24 22.23
CA GLU A 107 4.78 -8.05 21.00
C GLU A 107 3.41 -8.63 20.66
N ALA A 108 2.67 -9.15 21.65
CA ALA A 108 1.30 -9.62 21.47
C ALA A 108 0.36 -8.48 21.00
N ALA A 109 0.50 -7.28 21.56
CA ALA A 109 -0.29 -6.13 21.15
C ALA A 109 0.09 -5.64 19.73
N ILE A 110 1.36 -5.70 19.33
CA ILE A 110 1.80 -5.40 17.96
C ILE A 110 1.24 -6.44 16.97
N TYR A 111 1.28 -7.72 17.35
CA TYR A 111 0.69 -8.80 16.55
C TYR A 111 -0.80 -8.57 16.32
N ALA A 112 -1.57 -8.27 17.38
CA ALA A 112 -2.99 -7.95 17.28
C ALA A 112 -3.27 -6.75 16.36
N LEU A 113 -2.49 -5.66 16.47
CA LEU A 113 -2.63 -4.49 15.59
C LEU A 113 -2.34 -4.81 14.11
N ARG A 114 -1.44 -5.78 13.82
CA ARG A 114 -1.22 -6.25 12.45
C ARG A 114 -2.43 -7.02 11.91
N GLN A 115 -3.10 -7.81 12.74
CA GLN A 115 -4.35 -8.49 12.36
C GLN A 115 -5.44 -7.46 11.99
N PHE A 116 -5.59 -6.38 12.75
CA PHE A 116 -6.51 -5.29 12.39
C PHE A 116 -6.16 -4.61 11.07
N LYS A 117 -4.86 -4.41 10.79
CA LYS A 117 -4.44 -3.83 9.50
C LYS A 117 -4.73 -4.77 8.34
N ALA A 118 -4.48 -6.08 8.51
CA ALA A 118 -4.83 -7.09 7.52
C ALA A 118 -6.35 -7.14 7.28
N LEU A 119 -7.16 -7.10 8.35
CA LEU A 119 -8.62 -7.05 8.26
C LEU A 119 -9.11 -5.79 7.52
N GLN A 120 -8.53 -4.62 7.82
CA GLN A 120 -8.87 -3.37 7.14
C GLN A 120 -8.56 -3.42 5.64
N LEU A 121 -7.41 -3.99 5.26
CA LEU A 121 -7.02 -4.16 3.86
C LEU A 121 -7.95 -5.14 3.14
N ALA A 122 -8.33 -6.24 3.80
CA ALA A 122 -9.26 -7.21 3.24
C ALA A 122 -10.67 -6.62 3.02
N LEU A 123 -11.13 -5.71 3.90
CA LEU A 123 -12.39 -4.97 3.74
C LEU A 123 -12.35 -3.90 2.63
N GLN A 124 -11.15 -3.52 2.16
CA GLN A 124 -10.96 -2.57 1.06
C GLN A 124 -10.82 -3.27 -0.30
N GLY A 125 -10.82 -4.61 -0.31
CA GLY A 125 -10.76 -5.44 -1.52
C GLY A 125 -12.07 -5.44 -2.32
N SER A 126 -12.17 -6.36 -3.27
CA SER A 126 -13.35 -6.56 -4.10
C SER A 126 -14.60 -6.94 -3.26
N PRO A 127 -15.83 -6.72 -3.77
CA PRO A 127 -17.05 -7.09 -3.05
C PRO A 127 -17.09 -8.57 -2.63
N GLU A 128 -16.52 -9.48 -3.42
CA GLU A 128 -16.46 -10.92 -3.10
C GLU A 128 -15.51 -11.22 -1.93
N GLU A 129 -14.40 -10.48 -1.81
CA GLU A 129 -13.49 -10.58 -0.67
C GLU A 129 -14.12 -10.00 0.59
N GLN A 130 -14.86 -8.90 0.46
CA GLN A 130 -15.60 -8.31 1.57
C GLN A 130 -16.63 -9.30 2.14
N ASP A 131 -17.38 -10.01 1.29
CA ASP A 131 -18.36 -11.01 1.73
C ASP A 131 -17.72 -12.18 2.50
N ARG A 132 -16.57 -12.69 2.02
CA ARG A 132 -15.82 -13.76 2.72
C ARG A 132 -15.28 -13.28 4.07
N VAL A 133 -14.83 -12.04 4.15
CA VAL A 133 -14.38 -11.44 5.41
C VAL A 133 -15.54 -11.32 6.39
N MET A 134 -16.72 -10.88 5.94
CA MET A 134 -17.91 -10.79 6.78
C MET A 134 -18.34 -12.16 7.31
N GLU A 135 -18.28 -13.23 6.49
CA GLU A 135 -18.53 -14.60 6.93
C GLU A 135 -17.53 -15.08 8.01
N LEU A 136 -16.24 -14.73 7.86
CA LEU A 136 -15.22 -15.06 8.86
C LEU A 136 -15.43 -14.30 10.18
N LEU A 137 -15.83 -13.02 10.13
CA LEU A 137 -16.15 -12.24 11.32
C LEU A 137 -17.38 -12.80 12.05
N GLU A 138 -18.39 -13.27 11.33
CA GLU A 138 -19.55 -13.96 11.92
C GLU A 138 -19.13 -15.25 12.63
N ASN A 139 -18.20 -16.02 12.05
CA ASN A 139 -17.64 -17.21 12.68
C ASN A 139 -16.85 -16.91 13.96
N VAL A 140 -16.18 -15.75 14.02
CA VAL A 140 -15.48 -15.28 15.23
C VAL A 140 -16.47 -14.97 16.35
N VAL A 141 -17.60 -14.30 16.05
CA VAL A 141 -18.69 -14.05 17.02
C VAL A 141 -19.30 -15.37 17.54
N ARG A 142 -19.37 -16.39 16.68
CA ARG A 142 -19.78 -17.76 17.05
C ARG A 142 -18.70 -18.56 17.79
N GLY A 143 -17.52 -17.97 18.05
CA GLY A 143 -16.42 -18.58 18.82
C GLY A 143 -15.49 -19.49 18.01
N LYS A 144 -15.64 -19.57 16.69
CA LYS A 144 -14.80 -20.38 15.80
C LYS A 144 -13.60 -19.56 15.30
N MET A 145 -12.61 -19.34 16.16
CA MET A 145 -11.38 -18.63 15.79
C MET A 145 -10.33 -19.57 15.14
N GLY A 146 -9.55 -19.04 14.19
CA GLY A 146 -8.45 -19.76 13.57
C GLY A 146 -7.31 -20.09 14.55
N ARG A 147 -6.68 -21.26 14.40
CA ARG A 147 -5.56 -21.70 15.27
C ARG A 147 -4.23 -21.11 14.83
N ARG A 148 -3.39 -20.74 15.81
CA ARG A 148 -1.98 -20.42 15.59
C ARG A 148 -1.22 -21.71 15.29
N LEU A 149 -0.44 -21.77 14.22
CA LEU A 149 0.47 -22.90 13.98
C LEU A 149 1.69 -22.79 14.92
N PRO A 150 1.89 -23.71 15.87
CA PRO A 150 3.11 -23.75 16.65
C PRO A 150 4.20 -24.45 15.83
N VAL A 151 5.17 -23.70 15.31
CA VAL A 151 6.36 -24.31 14.72
C VAL A 151 7.37 -24.55 15.86
N PRO A 152 7.71 -25.81 16.21
CA PRO A 152 8.62 -26.06 17.32
C PRO A 152 10.03 -25.56 17.00
N LEU A 153 10.68 -24.91 17.97
CA LEU A 153 12.03 -24.32 17.85
C LEU A 153 13.06 -25.31 17.28
N GLN A 154 12.93 -26.60 17.57
CA GLN A 154 13.81 -27.64 17.05
C GLN A 154 13.74 -27.80 15.52
N ARG A 155 12.54 -27.67 14.93
CA ARG A 155 12.39 -27.66 13.46
C ARG A 155 12.96 -26.38 12.86
N MET A 156 12.84 -25.26 13.56
CA MET A 156 13.45 -24.00 13.14
C MET A 156 14.99 -24.10 13.13
N TYR A 157 15.61 -24.73 14.12
CA TYR A 157 17.06 -24.96 14.14
C TYR A 157 17.54 -25.93 13.04
N MET A 158 16.76 -26.95 12.68
CA MET A 158 17.08 -27.80 11.52
C MET A 158 17.04 -27.02 10.20
N ILE A 159 16.04 -26.15 10.02
CA ILE A 159 15.93 -25.31 8.82
C ILE A 159 17.11 -24.32 8.76
N MET A 160 17.42 -23.65 9.87
CA MET A 160 18.56 -22.74 10.00
C MET A 160 19.89 -23.45 9.72
N GLY A 161 20.07 -24.67 10.25
CA GLY A 161 21.26 -25.49 10.01
C GLY A 161 21.41 -25.90 8.54
N GLY A 162 20.30 -26.26 7.88
CA GLY A 162 20.29 -26.57 6.45
C GLY A 162 20.64 -25.37 5.58
N LEU A 163 20.10 -24.19 5.89
CA LEU A 163 20.41 -22.94 5.19
C LEU A 163 21.88 -22.54 5.38
N PHE A 164 22.43 -22.70 6.58
CA PHE A 164 23.83 -22.41 6.87
C PHE A 164 24.79 -23.35 6.12
N ALA A 165 24.45 -24.64 6.04
CA ALA A 165 25.22 -25.61 5.26
C ALA A 165 25.20 -25.28 3.76
N SER A 166 24.04 -24.89 3.22
CA SER A 166 23.90 -24.44 1.83
C SER A 166 24.74 -23.18 1.54
N PHE A 167 24.74 -22.22 2.46
CA PHE A 167 25.57 -21.01 2.35
C PHE A 167 27.07 -21.33 2.31
N LEU A 168 27.55 -22.26 3.14
CA LEU A 168 28.95 -22.72 3.12
C LEU A 168 29.33 -23.40 1.80
N VAL A 169 28.42 -24.18 1.22
CA VAL A 169 28.63 -24.81 -0.09
C VAL A 169 28.74 -23.75 -1.19
N LEU A 170 27.87 -22.75 -1.20
CA LEU A 170 27.92 -21.65 -2.17
C LEU A 170 29.19 -20.81 -2.04
N LEU A 171 29.66 -20.57 -0.82
CA LEU A 171 30.89 -19.83 -0.55
C LEU A 171 32.14 -20.58 -1.02
N LEU A 172 32.17 -21.91 -0.88
CA LEU A 172 33.21 -22.77 -1.43
C LEU A 172 33.20 -22.78 -2.96
N ILE A 173 32.02 -22.79 -3.59
CA ILE A 173 31.88 -22.70 -5.05
C ILE A 173 32.41 -21.35 -5.55
N GLY A 174 32.10 -20.25 -4.86
CA GLY A 174 32.61 -18.91 -5.19
C GLY A 174 34.14 -18.77 -5.13
N LEU A 175 34.82 -19.55 -4.29
CA LEU A 175 36.29 -19.58 -4.18
C LEU A 175 36.99 -20.35 -5.32
N ILE A 176 36.25 -21.20 -6.05
CA ILE A 176 36.81 -22.03 -7.14
C ILE A 176 36.67 -21.33 -8.50
N ILE A 177 35.84 -20.29 -8.62
CA ILE A 177 35.67 -19.52 -9.87
C ILE A 177 36.87 -18.56 -10.02
N PRO A 178 37.70 -18.69 -11.07
CA PRO A 178 38.82 -17.78 -11.29
C PRO A 178 38.29 -16.38 -11.62
N SER A 179 38.61 -15.39 -10.79
CA SER A 179 38.37 -13.97 -11.06
C SER A 179 39.33 -13.47 -12.14
N GLY A 180 39.01 -13.79 -13.38
CA GLY A 180 39.75 -13.38 -14.57
C GLY A 180 38.81 -12.94 -15.68
N SER A 181 38.18 -11.77 -15.51
CA SER A 181 37.46 -11.07 -16.58
C SER A 181 37.88 -9.60 -16.59
N SER A 182 39.09 -9.34 -17.05
CA SER A 182 39.43 -8.03 -17.61
C SER A 182 38.74 -7.92 -18.97
N ALA A 183 37.70 -7.10 -19.06
CA ALA A 183 37.08 -6.74 -20.34
C ALA A 183 38.14 -6.10 -21.26
N PRO A 184 38.22 -6.47 -22.54
CA PRO A 184 39.08 -5.79 -23.50
C PRO A 184 38.58 -4.36 -23.75
N PRO A 185 39.47 -3.40 -24.04
CA PRO A 185 39.05 -2.05 -24.40
C PRO A 185 38.32 -2.09 -25.75
N ILE A 186 37.14 -1.49 -25.79
CA ILE A 186 36.31 -1.35 -26.99
C ILE A 186 37.01 -0.36 -27.93
N THR A 187 37.48 -0.82 -29.09
CA THR A 187 38.18 0.01 -30.09
C THR A 187 37.44 0.20 -31.42
N ASP A 188 36.20 -0.28 -31.56
CA ASP A 188 35.43 -0.08 -32.80
C ASP A 188 34.08 0.59 -32.51
N VAL A 189 33.99 1.87 -32.90
CA VAL A 189 32.77 2.72 -32.82
C VAL A 189 32.01 2.70 -34.15
N ALA A 190 32.13 1.62 -34.93
CA ALA A 190 31.60 1.57 -36.30
C ALA A 190 30.27 0.82 -36.45
N ASP A 191 29.81 0.09 -35.43
CA ASP A 191 28.55 -0.69 -35.47
C ASP A 191 27.66 -0.40 -34.26
N LEU A 192 27.39 0.88 -33.99
CA LEU A 192 26.23 1.24 -33.18
C LEU A 192 24.99 1.12 -34.08
N PRO A 193 23.97 0.30 -33.74
CA PRO A 193 22.70 0.39 -34.41
C PRO A 193 22.17 1.81 -34.23
N THR A 194 21.86 2.49 -35.33
CA THR A 194 21.07 3.71 -35.32
C THR A 194 19.81 3.43 -34.49
N LEU A 195 19.71 4.07 -33.33
CA LEU A 195 18.48 4.14 -32.54
C LEU A 195 17.39 4.66 -33.47
N VAL A 196 16.54 3.75 -33.94
CA VAL A 196 15.23 4.13 -34.45
C VAL A 196 14.50 4.72 -33.24
N PRO A 197 14.02 5.97 -33.28
CA PRO A 197 13.19 6.49 -32.19
C PRO A 197 12.03 5.52 -32.01
N GLN A 198 11.91 4.91 -30.83
CA GLN A 198 10.71 4.14 -30.53
C GLN A 198 9.51 5.07 -30.72
N ALA A 199 8.50 4.58 -31.45
CA ALA A 199 7.26 5.31 -31.60
C ALA A 199 6.72 5.56 -30.18
N VAL A 200 6.61 6.82 -29.79
CA VAL A 200 5.97 7.20 -28.54
C VAL A 200 4.55 6.62 -28.57
N ASP A 201 4.21 5.77 -27.60
CA ASP A 201 2.85 5.27 -27.47
C ASP A 201 1.95 6.42 -26.99
N THR A 202 1.41 7.17 -27.96
CA THR A 202 0.57 8.34 -27.72
C THR A 202 -0.73 7.99 -26.99
N ARG A 203 -1.15 6.72 -27.04
CA ARG A 203 -2.31 6.21 -26.29
C ARG A 203 -1.99 6.09 -24.80
N LEU A 204 -0.82 5.58 -24.46
CA LEU A 204 -0.37 5.50 -23.07
C LEU A 204 -0.28 6.90 -22.44
N MET A 205 0.28 7.88 -23.16
CA MET A 205 0.33 9.27 -22.69
C MET A 205 -1.07 9.87 -22.46
N ALA A 206 -2.03 9.53 -23.33
CA ALA A 206 -3.42 9.97 -23.18
C ALA A 206 -4.12 9.30 -21.97
N GLN A 207 -3.84 8.02 -21.70
CA GLN A 207 -4.33 7.34 -20.49
C GLN A 207 -3.76 7.96 -19.22
N GLN A 208 -2.44 8.13 -19.15
CA GLN A 208 -1.77 8.80 -18.04
C GLN A 208 -2.30 10.22 -17.79
N THR A 209 -2.56 10.97 -18.86
CA THR A 209 -3.17 12.30 -18.76
C THR A 209 -4.58 12.24 -18.17
N ARG A 210 -5.41 11.29 -18.62
CA ARG A 210 -6.75 11.07 -18.04
C ARG A 210 -6.67 10.77 -16.55
N ASP A 211 -5.77 9.89 -16.14
CA ASP A 211 -5.63 9.46 -14.74
C ASP A 211 -5.11 10.58 -13.83
N ALA A 212 -4.16 11.39 -14.33
CA ALA A 212 -3.68 12.57 -13.62
C ALA A 212 -4.79 13.61 -13.41
N LEU A 213 -5.63 13.84 -14.42
CA LEU A 213 -6.78 14.76 -14.31
C LEU A 213 -7.87 14.21 -13.38
N ASN A 214 -8.13 12.91 -13.40
CA ASN A 214 -9.02 12.25 -12.45
C ASN A 214 -8.54 12.41 -11.01
N THR A 215 -7.24 12.27 -10.78
CA THR A 215 -6.62 12.47 -9.46
C THR A 215 -6.76 13.91 -8.99
N MET A 216 -6.44 14.88 -9.85
CA MET A 216 -6.58 16.31 -9.54
C MET A 216 -8.04 16.67 -9.18
N ARG A 217 -9.01 16.16 -9.95
CA ARG A 217 -10.45 16.34 -9.68
C ARG A 217 -10.84 15.81 -8.28
N THR A 218 -10.36 14.63 -7.90
CA THR A 218 -10.64 14.04 -6.56
C THR A 218 -10.07 14.91 -5.44
N LEU A 219 -8.80 15.34 -5.56
CA LEU A 219 -8.17 16.23 -4.57
C LEU A 219 -8.92 17.56 -4.44
N LEU A 220 -9.35 18.16 -5.56
CA LEU A 220 -10.17 19.37 -5.55
C LEU A 220 -11.53 19.14 -4.89
N THR A 221 -12.15 17.96 -5.08
CA THR A 221 -13.42 17.60 -4.44
C THR A 221 -13.29 17.60 -2.92
N ASP A 222 -12.25 16.96 -2.39
CA ASP A 222 -12.00 16.89 -0.95
C ASP A 222 -11.73 18.27 -0.33
N ASP A 223 -11.00 19.12 -1.06
CA ASP A 223 -10.70 20.48 -0.64
C ASP A 223 -11.96 21.37 -0.61
N LEU A 224 -12.83 21.28 -1.63
CA LEU A 224 -14.10 22.02 -1.65
C LEU A 224 -15.05 21.54 -0.55
N ILE A 225 -15.07 20.25 -0.22
CA ILE A 225 -15.82 19.73 0.94
C ILE A 225 -15.27 20.32 2.24
N THR A 226 -13.95 20.41 2.35
CA THR A 226 -13.30 21.00 3.53
C THR A 226 -13.67 22.48 3.68
N ILE A 227 -13.67 23.26 2.60
CA ILE A 227 -14.13 24.66 2.59
C ILE A 227 -15.61 24.78 2.94
N GLN A 228 -16.48 23.92 2.37
CA GLN A 228 -17.91 23.92 2.67
C GLN A 228 -18.15 23.80 4.19
N ARG A 229 -17.44 22.89 4.86
CA ARG A 229 -17.55 22.73 6.32
C ARG A 229 -17.14 23.98 7.09
N GLN A 230 -16.16 24.75 6.61
CA GLN A 230 -15.78 26.00 7.25
C GLN A 230 -16.83 27.10 7.05
N ILE A 231 -17.41 27.20 5.86
CA ILE A 231 -18.55 28.10 5.59
C ILE A 231 -19.71 27.76 6.53
N ASP A 232 -20.05 26.48 6.66
CA ASP A 232 -21.13 26.02 7.55
C ASP A 232 -20.82 26.34 9.02
N ALA A 233 -19.55 26.17 9.44
CA ALA A 233 -19.12 26.54 10.79
C ALA A 233 -19.34 28.03 11.06
N VAL A 234 -18.96 28.93 10.14
CA VAL A 234 -19.19 30.37 10.29
C VAL A 234 -20.68 30.70 10.33
N ASN A 235 -21.48 30.10 9.44
CA ASN A 235 -22.93 30.32 9.38
C ASN A 235 -23.66 29.86 10.65
N THR A 236 -23.14 28.83 11.32
CA THR A 236 -23.72 28.26 12.54
C THR A 236 -23.12 28.85 13.84
N GLY A 237 -22.15 29.76 13.73
CA GLY A 237 -21.44 30.35 14.87
C GLY A 237 -20.47 29.39 15.56
N ASN A 238 -20.10 28.28 14.91
CA ASN A 238 -19.10 27.34 15.38
C ASN A 238 -17.68 27.83 15.11
N ALA A 239 -16.71 27.31 15.87
CA ALA A 239 -15.30 27.63 15.68
C ALA A 239 -14.75 27.00 14.38
N LEU A 240 -13.87 27.73 13.70
CA LEU A 240 -13.12 27.21 12.55
C LEU A 240 -12.16 26.10 12.96
N THR A 241 -11.93 25.14 12.05
CA THR A 241 -10.92 24.08 12.25
C THR A 241 -9.62 24.52 11.59
N CYS A 242 -8.60 24.81 12.41
CA CYS A 242 -7.30 25.29 11.95
C CYS A 242 -6.16 24.36 12.41
N PRO A 243 -5.11 24.14 11.60
CA PRO A 243 -4.98 24.58 10.21
C PRO A 243 -5.94 23.82 9.26
N LEU A 244 -6.26 24.42 8.13
CA LEU A 244 -7.13 23.82 7.12
C LEU A 244 -6.45 22.59 6.50
N PRO A 245 -7.05 21.39 6.55
CA PRO A 245 -6.47 20.18 5.97
C PRO A 245 -6.72 20.11 4.46
N LEU A 246 -6.16 21.04 3.70
CA LEU A 246 -6.30 21.11 2.24
C LEU A 246 -5.12 20.39 1.54
N ASN A 247 -5.42 19.67 0.47
CA ASN A 247 -4.45 19.02 -0.40
C ASN A 247 -3.76 20.01 -1.33
N ASN A 248 -4.47 21.06 -1.76
CA ASN A 248 -4.01 22.15 -2.61
C ASN A 248 -3.24 21.67 -3.87
N PRO A 249 -3.90 20.89 -4.76
CA PRO A 249 -3.27 20.39 -5.97
C PRO A 249 -2.81 21.54 -6.87
N GLN A 250 -1.68 21.35 -7.54
CA GLN A 250 -1.14 22.34 -8.48
C GLN A 250 -1.93 22.37 -9.79
N PRO A 251 -1.93 23.51 -10.51
CA PRO A 251 -2.49 23.57 -11.86
C PRO A 251 -1.81 22.55 -12.79
N TYR A 252 -2.61 21.82 -13.54
CA TYR A 252 -2.11 20.86 -14.52
C TYR A 252 -1.67 21.56 -15.80
N VAL A 253 -0.50 21.21 -16.32
CA VAL A 253 0.03 21.75 -17.59
C VAL A 253 -0.02 20.64 -18.64
N LEU A 254 -0.81 20.87 -19.68
CA LEU A 254 -0.96 19.91 -20.77
C LEU A 254 0.24 20.00 -21.74
N ASP A 255 0.81 18.84 -22.09
CA ASP A 255 1.78 18.77 -23.17
C ASP A 255 1.08 18.89 -24.52
N THR A 256 1.27 20.04 -25.17
CA THR A 256 0.65 20.37 -26.46
C THR A 256 1.42 19.83 -27.65
N THR A 257 2.57 19.18 -27.42
CA THR A 257 3.38 18.59 -28.51
C THR A 257 2.79 17.30 -29.05
N VAL A 258 1.88 16.67 -28.29
CA VAL A 258 1.18 15.43 -28.65
C VAL A 258 -0.23 15.76 -29.12
N ALA A 259 -0.54 15.48 -30.39
CA ALA A 259 -1.82 15.83 -31.00
C ALA A 259 -3.01 15.12 -30.32
N GLU A 260 -2.80 13.88 -29.87
CA GLU A 260 -3.77 13.05 -29.15
C GLU A 260 -4.16 13.63 -27.79
N LEU A 261 -3.32 14.49 -27.21
CA LEU A 261 -3.61 15.16 -25.94
C LEU A 261 -4.50 16.41 -26.10
N ALA A 262 -4.69 16.90 -27.34
CA ALA A 262 -5.48 18.11 -27.59
C ALA A 262 -6.93 17.99 -27.10
N ALA A 263 -7.49 16.77 -27.07
CA ALA A 263 -8.84 16.51 -26.55
C ALA A 263 -8.99 16.82 -25.04
N PHE A 264 -7.89 16.80 -24.28
CA PHE A 264 -7.90 17.10 -22.84
C PHE A 264 -7.84 18.59 -22.52
N ALA A 265 -7.46 19.45 -23.48
CA ALA A 265 -7.34 20.89 -23.27
C ALA A 265 -8.56 21.56 -22.58
N PRO A 266 -9.82 21.32 -23.02
CA PRO A 266 -10.97 21.92 -22.35
C PRO A 266 -11.22 21.37 -20.95
N ILE A 267 -10.78 20.15 -20.65
CA ILE A 267 -10.89 19.53 -19.32
C ILE A 267 -9.85 20.14 -18.38
N VAL A 268 -8.61 20.29 -18.86
CA VAL A 268 -7.51 20.94 -18.13
C VAL A 268 -7.86 22.38 -17.79
N GLU A 269 -8.42 23.13 -18.73
CA GLU A 269 -8.86 24.52 -18.51
C GLU A 269 -9.92 24.61 -17.38
N GLN A 270 -10.91 23.72 -17.39
CA GLN A 270 -11.94 23.68 -16.36
C GLN A 270 -11.38 23.28 -14.99
N LEU A 271 -10.53 22.25 -14.92
CA LEU A 271 -9.90 21.82 -13.67
C LEU A 271 -8.99 22.89 -13.07
N ASN A 272 -8.20 23.57 -13.90
CA ASN A 272 -7.38 24.70 -13.46
C ASN A 272 -8.24 25.89 -13.02
N GLY A 273 -9.40 26.10 -13.64
CA GLY A 273 -10.40 27.06 -13.19
C GLY A 273 -10.92 26.74 -11.78
N VAL A 274 -11.29 25.48 -11.51
CA VAL A 274 -11.73 25.03 -10.17
C VAL A 274 -10.60 25.18 -9.14
N GLN A 275 -9.36 24.89 -9.52
CA GLN A 275 -8.19 25.09 -8.67
C GLN A 275 -8.00 26.58 -8.31
N ALA A 276 -8.17 27.49 -9.27
CA ALA A 276 -8.10 28.93 -9.02
C ALA A 276 -9.25 29.43 -8.13
N ASP A 277 -10.46 28.88 -8.33
CA ASP A 277 -11.60 29.13 -7.44
C ASP A 277 -11.30 28.65 -6.02
N LEU A 278 -10.70 27.47 -5.84
CA LEU A 278 -10.26 26.97 -4.53
C LEU A 278 -9.25 27.92 -3.86
N MET A 279 -8.29 28.45 -4.61
CA MET A 279 -7.34 29.43 -4.09
C MET A 279 -8.03 30.70 -3.58
N THR A 280 -9.08 31.15 -4.28
CA THR A 280 -9.91 32.29 -3.88
C THR A 280 -10.74 31.96 -2.64
N LEU A 281 -11.30 30.76 -2.59
CA LEU A 281 -12.15 30.26 -1.51
C LEU A 281 -11.40 30.12 -0.19
N GLN A 282 -10.16 29.61 -0.22
CA GLN A 282 -9.41 29.33 1.00
C GLN A 282 -8.82 30.58 1.67
N ALA A 283 -8.51 31.64 0.90
CA ALA A 283 -7.75 32.78 1.41
C ALA A 283 -8.35 33.46 2.66
N PRO A 284 -9.68 33.73 2.72
CA PRO A 284 -10.29 34.34 3.91
C PRO A 284 -10.25 33.42 5.14
N PHE A 285 -10.31 32.11 4.95
CA PHE A 285 -10.22 31.15 6.06
C PHE A 285 -8.79 31.01 6.59
N VAL A 286 -7.79 31.07 5.71
CA VAL A 286 -6.38 31.10 6.12
C VAL A 286 -6.10 32.36 6.93
N GLU A 287 -6.58 33.53 6.49
CA GLU A 287 -6.46 34.77 7.25
C GLU A 287 -7.19 34.70 8.60
N ALA A 288 -8.38 34.11 8.64
CA ALA A 288 -9.13 33.90 9.87
C ALA A 288 -8.40 32.96 10.85
N CYS A 289 -7.76 31.90 10.35
CA CYS A 289 -6.95 30.99 11.17
C CYS A 289 -5.71 31.70 11.76
N ASN A 290 -5.14 32.67 11.04
CA ASN A 290 -3.97 33.42 11.51
C ASN A 290 -4.34 34.56 12.49
N SER A 291 -5.45 35.25 12.24
CA SER A 291 -5.90 36.41 13.02
C SER A 291 -6.79 36.04 14.21
N GLY A 292 -7.41 34.86 14.18
CA GLY A 292 -8.41 34.42 15.16
C GLY A 292 -9.78 35.07 14.99
N THR A 293 -9.98 35.89 13.95
CA THR A 293 -11.25 36.54 13.65
C THR A 293 -11.92 35.87 12.45
N PRO A 294 -13.17 35.38 12.56
CA PRO A 294 -13.85 34.72 11.46
C PRO A 294 -14.14 35.69 10.31
N PRO A 295 -14.25 35.20 9.06
CA PRO A 295 -14.58 36.04 7.91
C PRO A 295 -15.95 36.74 8.11
N PRO A 296 -16.11 37.98 7.62
CA PRO A 296 -17.38 38.70 7.74
C PRO A 296 -18.47 38.04 6.87
N ALA A 297 -19.74 38.18 7.30
CA ALA A 297 -20.89 37.51 6.65
C ALA A 297 -21.07 37.88 5.17
N GLU A 298 -20.70 39.11 4.78
CA GLU A 298 -20.72 39.56 3.38
C GLU A 298 -19.74 38.75 2.52
N THR A 299 -18.53 38.49 3.04
CA THR A 299 -17.53 37.63 2.38
C THR A 299 -18.06 36.21 2.24
N ILE A 300 -18.66 35.63 3.30
CA ILE A 300 -19.21 34.27 3.24
C ILE A 300 -20.29 34.11 2.15
N THR A 301 -21.12 35.14 1.96
CA THR A 301 -22.14 35.14 0.90
C THR A 301 -21.50 35.08 -0.50
N GLN A 302 -20.47 35.88 -0.75
CA GLN A 302 -19.72 35.87 -2.03
C GLN A 302 -18.99 34.54 -2.27
N LEU A 303 -18.42 33.95 -1.22
CA LEU A 303 -17.72 32.66 -1.31
C LEU A 303 -18.67 31.51 -1.62
N THR A 304 -19.91 31.56 -1.14
CA THR A 304 -20.91 30.50 -1.37
C THR A 304 -21.25 30.36 -2.86
N GLU A 305 -21.33 31.47 -3.60
CA GLU A 305 -21.57 31.44 -5.05
C GLU A 305 -20.39 30.81 -5.81
N THR A 306 -19.17 31.14 -5.40
CA THR A 306 -17.93 30.60 -6.00
C THR A 306 -17.79 29.11 -5.70
N LEU A 307 -18.10 28.69 -4.48
CA LEU A 307 -18.09 27.29 -4.06
C LEU A 307 -19.11 26.45 -4.83
N LEU A 308 -20.33 26.96 -4.99
CA LEU A 308 -21.39 26.25 -5.73
C LEU A 308 -21.03 26.09 -7.22
N ARG A 309 -20.38 27.10 -7.81
CA ARG A 309 -19.87 27.01 -9.19
C ARG A 309 -18.78 25.92 -9.29
N ALA A 310 -17.80 25.95 -8.40
CA ALA A 310 -16.70 24.98 -8.36
C ALA A 310 -17.20 23.54 -8.13
N GLN A 311 -18.13 23.34 -7.19
CA GLN A 311 -18.74 22.03 -6.91
C GLN A 311 -19.55 21.48 -8.09
N ARG A 312 -20.18 22.35 -8.89
CA ARG A 312 -20.94 21.92 -10.08
C ARG A 312 -20.05 21.56 -11.26
N ALA A 313 -18.87 22.17 -11.38
CA ALA A 313 -17.94 21.87 -12.47
C ALA A 313 -17.32 20.47 -12.36
N LEU A 314 -17.07 19.96 -11.14
CA LEU A 314 -16.37 18.67 -10.94
C LEU A 314 -17.13 17.44 -11.49
N PRO A 315 -18.46 17.31 -11.33
CA PRO A 315 -19.23 16.25 -12.00
C PRO A 315 -19.24 16.36 -13.52
N ASP A 316 -19.32 17.58 -14.07
CA ASP A 316 -19.29 17.80 -15.53
C ASP A 316 -17.92 17.40 -16.12
N ILE A 317 -16.84 17.72 -15.40
CA ILE A 317 -15.47 17.29 -15.70
C ILE A 317 -15.35 15.76 -15.65
N GLN A 318 -15.98 15.10 -14.69
CA GLN A 318 -15.98 13.63 -14.62
C GLN A 318 -16.62 13.01 -15.85
N VAL A 319 -17.79 13.51 -16.26
CA VAL A 319 -18.48 13.02 -17.46
C VAL A 319 -17.60 13.21 -18.70
N ALA A 320 -16.87 14.33 -18.80
CA ALA A 320 -15.94 14.57 -19.89
C ALA A 320 -14.74 13.60 -19.86
N LEU A 321 -14.19 13.28 -18.68
CA LEU A 321 -13.09 12.33 -18.51
C LEU A 321 -13.50 10.88 -18.81
N ASP A 322 -14.77 10.54 -18.57
CA ASP A 322 -15.36 9.23 -18.84
C ASP A 322 -15.75 9.01 -20.31
N ASP A 323 -15.66 10.03 -21.18
CA ASP A 323 -15.99 9.90 -22.60
C ASP A 323 -15.10 8.82 -23.25
N PRO A 324 -15.68 7.72 -23.78
CA PRO A 324 -14.91 6.66 -24.43
C PRO A 324 -14.14 7.14 -25.66
N ASN A 325 -14.53 8.27 -26.26
CA ASN A 325 -13.86 8.87 -27.41
C ASN A 325 -12.72 9.82 -27.03
N LEU A 326 -12.52 10.10 -25.74
CA LEU A 326 -11.44 10.97 -25.27
C LEU A 326 -10.05 10.39 -25.56
N ILE A 327 -9.96 9.05 -25.65
CA ILE A 327 -8.78 8.33 -26.12
C ILE A 327 -9.23 7.44 -27.28
N PRO A 328 -8.93 7.80 -28.55
CA PRO A 328 -9.35 7.03 -29.71
C PRO A 328 -8.90 5.56 -29.60
N ALA A 329 -9.77 4.62 -29.97
CA ALA A 329 -9.38 3.21 -30.09
C ALA A 329 -8.21 3.07 -31.08
N ALA A 330 -7.24 2.20 -30.76
CA ALA A 330 -6.13 1.91 -31.64
C ALA A 330 -6.72 1.53 -32.99
N THR A 331 -6.37 2.28 -34.05
CA THR A 331 -6.82 1.93 -35.39
C THR A 331 -6.20 0.58 -35.69
N ALA A 332 -6.99 -0.49 -35.65
CA ALA A 332 -6.55 -1.79 -36.08
C ALA A 332 -5.94 -1.59 -37.47
N ALA A 333 -4.64 -1.87 -37.60
CA ALA A 333 -3.97 -1.83 -38.88
C ALA A 333 -4.84 -2.62 -39.85
N ALA A 334 -5.30 -1.95 -40.92
CA ALA A 334 -6.05 -2.62 -41.97
C ALA A 334 -5.21 -3.81 -42.43
N PRO A 335 -5.78 -5.04 -42.51
CA PRO A 335 -5.00 -6.20 -42.86
C PRO A 335 -4.38 -5.96 -44.23
N GLU A 336 -3.05 -5.90 -44.27
CA GLU A 336 -2.29 -5.81 -45.49
C GLU A 336 -2.61 -7.06 -46.30
N ALA A 337 -3.18 -6.86 -47.50
CA ALA A 337 -3.60 -7.93 -48.38
C ALA A 337 -2.39 -8.81 -48.75
N THR A 338 -2.27 -9.94 -48.09
CA THR A 338 -1.30 -10.99 -48.44
C THR A 338 -1.79 -11.67 -49.72
N PRO A 339 -0.94 -11.82 -50.77
CA PRO A 339 -1.35 -12.48 -51.99
C PRO A 339 -1.56 -13.98 -51.74
N GLU A 340 -2.64 -14.47 -52.32
CA GLU A 340 -3.10 -15.86 -52.32
C GLU A 340 -1.99 -16.86 -52.68
N PRO A 341 -1.75 -17.92 -51.88
CA PRO A 341 -1.16 -19.15 -52.35
C PRO A 341 -2.24 -20.24 -52.48
N THR A 342 -2.45 -20.66 -53.71
CA THR A 342 -3.24 -21.84 -54.10
C THR A 342 -2.54 -23.12 -53.67
N VAL A 343 -2.87 -23.70 -52.50
CA VAL A 343 -2.66 -25.14 -52.20
C VAL A 343 -3.73 -25.60 -51.18
N PRO A 344 -4.39 -26.76 -51.38
CA PRO A 344 -5.33 -27.31 -50.39
C PRO A 344 -4.58 -27.82 -49.14
N PRO A 345 -5.22 -27.80 -47.96
CA PRO A 345 -4.51 -28.02 -46.69
C PRO A 345 -4.18 -29.52 -46.48
N PRO A 346 -3.00 -29.86 -45.93
CA PRO A 346 -2.86 -31.10 -45.19
C PRO A 346 -3.64 -31.00 -43.89
N THR A 347 -4.22 -32.11 -43.46
CA THR A 347 -4.91 -32.26 -42.17
C THR A 347 -3.92 -31.99 -41.04
N ASP A 348 -4.05 -30.82 -40.40
CA ASP A 348 -3.29 -30.49 -39.20
C ASP A 348 -3.66 -31.45 -38.06
N THR A 349 -2.68 -32.24 -37.66
CA THR A 349 -2.67 -32.85 -36.34
C THR A 349 -2.41 -31.72 -35.35
N PRO A 350 -3.22 -31.52 -34.29
CA PRO A 350 -2.97 -30.46 -33.33
C PRO A 350 -1.60 -30.70 -32.68
N VAL A 351 -0.64 -29.84 -32.99
CA VAL A 351 0.61 -29.74 -32.25
C VAL A 351 0.22 -29.25 -30.85
N PRO A 352 0.57 -29.96 -29.77
CA PRO A 352 0.24 -29.49 -28.43
C PRO A 352 0.95 -28.16 -28.21
N THR A 353 0.16 -27.11 -27.96
CA THR A 353 0.66 -25.83 -27.45
C THR A 353 1.56 -26.12 -26.25
N PRO A 354 2.87 -25.82 -26.29
CA PRO A 354 3.75 -26.07 -25.16
C PRO A 354 3.24 -25.24 -23.99
N THR A 355 2.65 -25.92 -23.01
CA THR A 355 2.03 -25.30 -21.85
C THR A 355 3.14 -24.75 -20.96
N LEU A 356 3.14 -23.45 -20.70
CA LEU A 356 4.10 -22.82 -19.78
C LEU A 356 3.88 -23.39 -18.37
N ASP A 357 4.96 -23.77 -17.68
CA ASP A 357 4.88 -24.28 -16.30
C ASP A 357 4.38 -23.17 -15.36
N PRO A 358 3.24 -23.36 -14.66
CA PRO A 358 2.71 -22.38 -13.69
C PRO A 358 3.69 -22.00 -12.57
N ALA A 359 4.73 -22.82 -12.31
CA ALA A 359 5.78 -22.46 -11.37
C ALA A 359 6.64 -21.27 -11.84
N VAL A 360 6.85 -21.11 -13.15
CA VAL A 360 7.64 -20.01 -13.72
C VAL A 360 6.91 -18.69 -13.52
N VAL A 361 5.62 -18.64 -13.87
CA VAL A 361 4.76 -17.44 -13.70
C VAL A 361 4.71 -17.01 -12.23
N ARG A 362 4.51 -17.95 -11.30
CA ARG A 362 4.50 -17.66 -9.85
C ARG A 362 5.83 -17.12 -9.34
N THR A 363 6.95 -17.52 -9.96
CA THR A 363 8.27 -17.02 -9.60
C THR A 363 8.42 -15.56 -9.99
N ASP A 364 8.03 -15.19 -11.21
CA ASP A 364 8.07 -13.80 -11.68
C ASP A 364 7.16 -12.89 -10.84
N LEU A 365 5.92 -13.30 -10.58
CA LEU A 365 4.99 -12.57 -9.72
C LEU A 365 5.57 -12.33 -8.31
N ALA A 366 6.16 -13.35 -7.69
CA ALA A 366 6.71 -13.25 -6.35
C ALA A 366 7.95 -12.33 -6.28
N GLN A 367 8.82 -12.38 -7.29
CA GLN A 367 10.02 -11.52 -7.35
C GLN A 367 9.64 -10.05 -7.55
N LEU A 368 8.71 -9.77 -8.46
CA LEU A 368 8.20 -8.41 -8.68
C LEU A 368 7.55 -7.84 -7.43
N GLN A 369 6.69 -8.62 -6.75
CA GLN A 369 6.06 -8.20 -5.50
C GLN A 369 7.11 -7.96 -4.39
N PHE A 370 8.12 -8.83 -4.28
CA PHE A 370 9.18 -8.69 -3.30
C PHE A 370 9.96 -7.37 -3.48
N ILE A 371 10.27 -6.99 -4.73
CA ILE A 371 10.96 -5.73 -5.02
C ILE A 371 10.13 -4.54 -4.57
N ILE A 372 8.83 -4.52 -4.89
CA ILE A 372 7.89 -3.45 -4.50
C ILE A 372 7.84 -3.34 -2.97
N ASP A 373 7.64 -4.46 -2.28
CA ASP A 373 7.55 -4.50 -0.81
C ASP A 373 8.86 -4.03 -0.16
N ASP A 374 10.02 -4.43 -0.69
CA ASP A 374 11.34 -4.07 -0.15
C ASP A 374 11.60 -2.56 -0.26
N VAL A 375 11.39 -1.97 -1.44
CA VAL A 375 11.64 -0.54 -1.63
C VAL A 375 10.62 0.33 -0.89
N GLN A 376 9.37 -0.12 -0.75
CA GLN A 376 8.31 0.59 -0.04
C GLN A 376 8.25 0.30 1.46
N ALA A 377 9.03 -0.68 1.96
CA ALA A 377 9.13 -0.95 3.39
C ALA A 377 9.48 0.32 4.18
N GLN A 378 9.23 0.31 5.50
CA GLN A 378 9.50 1.48 6.36
C GLN A 378 10.96 1.98 6.30
N ARG A 379 11.90 1.10 5.96
CA ARG A 379 13.33 1.41 5.75
C ARG A 379 13.78 1.17 4.31
N GLY A 380 12.84 0.99 3.39
CA GLY A 380 13.12 0.80 1.97
C GLY A 380 13.57 2.09 1.30
N ALA A 381 14.24 1.94 0.16
CA ALA A 381 14.86 3.05 -0.55
C ALA A 381 13.86 4.15 -0.96
N TYR A 382 12.62 3.79 -1.34
CA TYR A 382 11.55 4.74 -1.66
C TYR A 382 11.11 5.52 -0.42
N SER A 383 10.74 4.81 0.65
CA SER A 383 10.19 5.40 1.87
C SER A 383 11.16 6.36 2.55
N ILE A 384 12.45 6.04 2.54
CA ILE A 384 13.50 6.91 3.09
C ILE A 384 13.67 8.16 2.22
N LEU A 385 13.78 8.00 0.89
CA LEU A 385 13.96 9.12 -0.03
C LEU A 385 12.79 10.10 0.03
N ASN A 386 11.56 9.57 0.04
CA ASN A 386 10.33 10.36 0.17
C ASN A 386 10.36 11.24 1.43
N ARG A 387 10.72 10.63 2.57
CA ARG A 387 10.83 11.37 3.83
C ARG A 387 11.88 12.49 3.74
N TYR A 388 13.06 12.21 3.20
CA TYR A 388 14.13 13.20 3.14
C TYR A 388 13.79 14.40 2.24
N TRP A 389 13.13 14.16 1.11
CA TRP A 389 12.64 15.26 0.27
C TRP A 389 11.50 16.05 0.94
N ASN A 390 10.62 15.38 1.69
CA ASN A 390 9.60 16.07 2.49
C ASN A 390 10.23 16.93 3.61
N ASP A 391 11.23 16.41 4.32
CA ASP A 391 11.97 17.18 5.34
C ASP A 391 12.65 18.41 4.72
N ALA A 392 13.29 18.24 3.55
CA ALA A 392 13.93 19.33 2.82
C ALA A 392 12.90 20.38 2.35
N ALA A 393 11.73 19.97 1.86
CA ALA A 393 10.66 20.88 1.44
C ALA A 393 10.06 21.67 2.61
N GLN A 394 9.84 21.02 3.76
CA GLN A 394 9.11 21.61 4.89
C GLN A 394 10.01 22.38 5.86
N ALA A 395 11.16 21.79 6.23
CA ALA A 395 12.05 22.33 7.25
C ALA A 395 13.28 23.04 6.65
N GLY A 396 13.49 22.91 5.34
CA GLY A 396 14.68 23.42 4.66
C GLY A 396 15.98 22.68 5.00
N GLN A 397 15.87 21.59 5.78
CA GLN A 397 16.99 20.79 6.24
C GLN A 397 16.53 19.36 6.48
N THR A 398 17.46 18.41 6.35
CA THR A 398 17.22 17.01 6.67
C THR A 398 18.48 16.37 7.23
N LEU A 399 18.32 15.34 8.06
CA LEU A 399 19.44 14.52 8.53
C LEU A 399 19.97 13.60 7.42
N GLY A 400 19.20 13.41 6.33
CA GLY A 400 19.54 12.48 5.25
C GLY A 400 20.89 12.73 4.57
N CYS A 401 21.37 13.97 4.50
CA CYS A 401 22.68 14.27 3.91
C CYS A 401 23.88 13.67 4.64
N ARG A 402 23.68 13.17 5.88
CA ARG A 402 24.74 12.59 6.71
C ARG A 402 24.55 11.09 6.92
N GLU A 403 23.49 10.52 6.38
CA GLU A 403 23.17 9.10 6.49
C GLU A 403 23.66 8.36 5.23
N PRO A 404 24.06 7.08 5.36
CA PRO A 404 24.42 6.28 4.21
C PRO A 404 23.19 6.02 3.32
N GLN A 405 23.36 6.20 2.01
CA GLN A 405 22.32 5.93 1.03
C GLN A 405 21.98 4.43 0.99
N PRO A 406 20.69 4.05 1.02
CA PRO A 406 20.28 2.67 0.84
C PRO A 406 20.56 2.18 -0.59
N VAL A 407 20.82 0.89 -0.74
CA VAL A 407 21.00 0.26 -2.05
C VAL A 407 19.62 0.11 -2.71
N VAL A 408 19.48 0.64 -3.93
CA VAL A 408 18.29 0.40 -4.77
C VAL A 408 18.51 -0.91 -5.55
N PRO A 409 17.56 -1.87 -5.53
CA PRO A 409 17.66 -3.11 -6.30
C PRO A 409 17.91 -2.86 -7.80
N ASP A 410 18.55 -3.81 -8.50
CA ASP A 410 18.71 -3.80 -9.95
C ASP A 410 17.37 -4.01 -10.69
N ASN A 411 17.30 -3.60 -11.96
CA ASN A 411 16.09 -3.77 -12.76
C ASN A 411 15.81 -5.27 -12.98
N TYR A 412 14.55 -5.65 -12.83
CA TYR A 412 14.06 -7.00 -13.03
C TYR A 412 13.98 -7.36 -14.51
N VAL A 413 14.39 -8.57 -14.87
CA VAL A 413 14.29 -9.11 -16.23
C VAL A 413 13.30 -10.28 -16.20
N ILE A 414 12.14 -10.08 -16.80
CA ILE A 414 11.07 -11.08 -16.89
C ILE A 414 11.45 -12.21 -17.85
N ASN A 415 10.91 -13.41 -17.61
CA ASN A 415 11.02 -14.51 -18.56
C ASN A 415 10.30 -14.18 -19.89
N GLU A 416 10.99 -14.34 -21.01
CA GLU A 416 10.47 -14.03 -22.37
C GLU A 416 9.15 -14.74 -22.69
N ARG A 417 8.99 -16.01 -22.28
CA ARG A 417 7.72 -16.73 -22.49
C ARG A 417 6.59 -16.25 -21.57
N VAL A 418 6.93 -15.72 -20.39
CA VAL A 418 5.93 -15.11 -19.50
C VAL A 418 5.47 -13.80 -20.08
N ALA A 419 6.39 -12.97 -20.59
CA ALA A 419 6.06 -11.73 -21.27
C ALA A 419 5.12 -11.95 -22.46
N GLU A 420 5.44 -12.91 -23.33
CA GLU A 420 4.60 -13.26 -24.50
C GLU A 420 3.17 -13.69 -24.13
N LEU A 421 3.00 -14.38 -23.00
CA LEU A 421 1.73 -14.99 -22.60
C LEU A 421 0.93 -14.16 -21.60
N TYR A 422 1.59 -13.26 -20.86
CA TYR A 422 1.01 -12.47 -19.77
C TYR A 422 1.46 -11.00 -19.87
N PRO A 423 0.86 -10.21 -20.80
CA PRO A 423 1.27 -8.82 -21.06
C PRO A 423 1.10 -7.89 -19.84
N ASP A 424 0.19 -8.22 -18.92
CA ASP A 424 0.02 -7.47 -17.67
C ASP A 424 1.22 -7.64 -16.72
N ILE A 425 1.84 -8.84 -16.69
CA ILE A 425 3.04 -9.10 -15.88
C ILE A 425 4.27 -8.42 -16.50
N GLU A 426 4.36 -8.39 -17.84
CA GLU A 426 5.37 -7.60 -18.55
C GLU A 426 5.24 -6.11 -18.21
N THR A 427 4.03 -5.55 -18.33
CA THR A 427 3.73 -4.16 -17.98
C THR A 427 4.04 -3.86 -16.51
N ALA A 428 3.76 -4.81 -15.60
CA ALA A 428 4.13 -4.69 -14.20
C ALA A 428 5.66 -4.64 -14.01
N ALA A 429 6.42 -5.49 -14.70
CA ALA A 429 7.88 -5.49 -14.66
C ALA A 429 8.48 -4.18 -15.19
N GLU A 430 7.92 -3.63 -16.28
CA GLU A 430 8.32 -2.32 -16.80
C GLU A 430 8.09 -1.20 -15.78
N ASN A 431 6.95 -1.20 -15.10
CA ASN A 431 6.62 -0.22 -14.06
C ASN A 431 7.51 -0.38 -12.82
N VAL A 432 7.85 -1.60 -12.40
CA VAL A 432 8.85 -1.83 -11.34
C VAL A 432 10.20 -1.24 -11.75
N ASN A 433 10.66 -1.50 -12.98
CA ASN A 433 11.93 -1.00 -13.47
C ASN A 433 11.97 0.53 -13.59
N LEU A 434 10.89 1.15 -14.07
CA LEU A 434 10.72 2.60 -14.08
C LEU A 434 10.83 3.18 -12.67
N GLY A 435 10.15 2.57 -11.69
CA GLY A 435 10.24 2.96 -10.29
C GLY A 435 11.66 2.88 -9.74
N LEU A 436 12.39 1.79 -10.03
CA LEU A 436 13.78 1.59 -9.61
C LEU A 436 14.73 2.61 -10.24
N ASP A 437 14.58 2.91 -11.54
CA ASP A 437 15.37 3.92 -12.24
C ASP A 437 15.14 5.32 -11.66
N LEU A 438 13.88 5.67 -11.39
CA LEU A 438 13.53 6.94 -10.74
C LEU A 438 14.04 7.02 -9.30
N LEU A 439 14.07 5.92 -8.55
CA LEU A 439 14.70 5.89 -7.23
C LEU A 439 16.20 6.16 -7.31
N ARG A 440 16.92 5.52 -8.25
CA ARG A 440 18.36 5.79 -8.44
C ARG A 440 18.59 7.26 -8.80
N GLN A 441 17.83 7.78 -9.76
CA GLN A 441 17.88 9.20 -10.15
C GLN A 441 17.57 10.14 -8.96
N GLY A 442 16.52 9.85 -8.21
CA GLY A 442 16.09 10.67 -7.08
C GLY A 442 17.10 10.69 -5.94
N TRP A 443 17.77 9.56 -5.68
CA TRP A 443 18.87 9.48 -4.74
C TRP A 443 20.13 10.21 -5.21
N ASP A 444 20.50 10.07 -6.49
CA ASP A 444 21.62 10.81 -7.08
C ASP A 444 21.39 12.32 -7.00
N MET A 445 20.17 12.77 -7.33
CA MET A 445 19.76 14.17 -7.19
C MET A 445 19.84 14.63 -5.74
N PHE A 446 19.32 13.84 -4.80
CA PHE A 446 19.37 14.17 -3.38
C PHE A 446 20.82 14.32 -2.88
N ALA A 447 21.71 13.40 -3.26
CA ALA A 447 23.12 13.46 -2.92
C ALA A 447 23.81 14.71 -3.49
N GLN A 448 23.49 15.08 -4.73
CA GLN A 448 24.00 16.30 -5.36
C GLN A 448 23.47 17.56 -4.68
N SER A 449 22.18 17.62 -4.34
CA SER A 449 21.58 18.75 -3.63
C SER A 449 22.15 18.91 -2.22
N CYS A 450 22.47 17.80 -1.54
CA CYS A 450 23.20 17.81 -0.28
C CYS A 450 24.63 18.38 -0.44
N ALA A 451 25.36 17.97 -1.48
CA ALA A 451 26.73 18.44 -1.73
C ALA A 451 26.79 19.92 -2.14
N ASN A 452 25.80 20.39 -2.91
CA ASN A 452 25.74 21.75 -3.44
C ASN A 452 24.97 22.72 -2.54
N ASN A 453 24.37 22.23 -1.44
CA ASN A 453 23.53 22.99 -0.52
C ASN A 453 22.31 23.63 -1.22
N THR A 454 21.71 22.90 -2.17
CA THR A 454 20.55 23.31 -2.97
C THR A 454 19.26 22.54 -2.63
N LEU A 455 19.23 21.85 -1.49
CA LEU A 455 18.11 20.99 -1.07
C LEU A 455 16.75 21.66 -1.15
N ILE A 456 16.62 22.93 -0.75
CA ILE A 456 15.34 23.64 -0.76
C ILE A 456 14.89 23.92 -2.20
N GLN A 457 15.83 24.34 -3.05
CA GLN A 457 15.56 24.66 -4.46
C GLN A 457 15.14 23.40 -5.24
N ASP A 458 15.79 22.27 -4.94
CA ASP A 458 15.57 21.02 -5.65
C ASP A 458 14.46 20.16 -5.02
N ALA A 459 13.97 20.52 -3.82
CA ALA A 459 13.01 19.72 -3.05
C ALA A 459 11.75 19.37 -3.84
N GLN A 460 11.21 20.32 -4.61
CA GLN A 460 9.99 20.09 -5.36
C GLN A 460 10.21 19.10 -6.50
N LEU A 461 11.33 19.21 -7.22
CA LEU A 461 11.70 18.26 -8.27
C LEU A 461 11.97 16.87 -7.68
N GLY A 462 12.62 16.82 -6.52
CA GLY A 462 12.81 15.60 -5.72
C GLY A 462 11.52 14.89 -5.35
N LEU A 463 10.54 15.64 -4.84
CA LEU A 463 9.22 15.11 -4.52
C LEU A 463 8.48 14.61 -5.76
N THR A 464 8.64 15.28 -6.91
CA THR A 464 8.08 14.78 -8.18
C THR A 464 8.70 13.45 -8.58
N VAL A 465 10.03 13.33 -8.61
CA VAL A 465 10.74 12.08 -8.96
C VAL A 465 10.30 10.94 -8.05
N VAL A 466 10.23 11.19 -6.73
CA VAL A 466 9.76 10.18 -5.77
C VAL A 466 8.30 9.83 -5.99
N SER A 467 7.40 10.81 -6.16
CA SER A 467 5.97 10.54 -6.39
C SER A 467 5.76 9.69 -7.65
N THR A 468 6.49 9.97 -8.73
CA THR A 468 6.42 9.19 -9.96
C THR A 468 6.95 7.77 -9.75
N ALA A 469 8.04 7.60 -8.98
CA ALA A 469 8.51 6.26 -8.61
C ALA A 469 7.45 5.48 -7.81
N GLY A 470 6.81 6.14 -6.84
CA GLY A 470 5.74 5.56 -6.03
C GLY A 470 4.53 5.14 -6.85
N GLN A 471 4.13 5.95 -7.83
CA GLN A 471 3.05 5.63 -8.77
C GLN A 471 3.41 4.42 -9.62
N ALA A 472 4.64 4.35 -10.16
CA ALA A 472 5.09 3.20 -10.95
C ALA A 472 5.01 1.90 -10.13
N PHE A 473 5.47 1.90 -8.87
CA PHE A 473 5.32 0.75 -7.99
C PHE A 473 3.86 0.40 -7.66
N SER A 474 2.98 1.40 -7.48
CA SER A 474 1.55 1.17 -7.27
C SER A 474 0.88 0.52 -8.48
N THR A 475 1.13 1.06 -9.68
CA THR A 475 0.62 0.50 -10.94
C THR A 475 1.08 -0.94 -11.14
N ALA A 476 2.37 -1.21 -10.89
CA ALA A 476 2.88 -2.56 -10.94
C ALA A 476 2.18 -3.49 -9.94
N ASN A 477 2.00 -3.05 -8.70
CA ASN A 477 1.32 -3.81 -7.65
C ASN A 477 -0.13 -4.15 -8.04
N ASP A 478 -0.88 -3.19 -8.59
CA ASP A 478 -2.26 -3.39 -9.01
C ASP A 478 -2.37 -4.41 -10.16
N LEU A 479 -1.45 -4.34 -11.12
CA LEU A 479 -1.35 -5.33 -12.20
C LEU A 479 -1.03 -6.73 -11.66
N LEU A 480 -0.13 -6.86 -10.68
CA LEU A 480 0.26 -8.14 -10.11
C LEU A 480 -0.85 -8.80 -9.27
N ILE A 481 -1.62 -8.01 -8.51
CA ILE A 481 -2.75 -8.51 -7.71
C ILE A 481 -3.80 -9.17 -8.60
N ASN A 482 -4.10 -8.58 -9.76
CA ASN A 482 -5.07 -9.10 -10.71
C ASN A 482 -4.63 -10.41 -11.40
N GLN A 483 -3.37 -10.83 -11.23
CA GLN A 483 -2.82 -12.07 -11.79
C GLN A 483 -2.69 -13.20 -10.76
N GLN A 484 -3.12 -12.99 -9.50
CA GLN A 484 -3.12 -14.04 -8.48
C GLN A 484 -4.35 -14.94 -8.64
N PRO A 485 -4.18 -16.29 -8.59
CA PRO A 485 -5.26 -17.25 -8.82
C PRO A 485 -6.30 -17.32 -7.71
#